data_AF-A0A6N4X0Z7-F1
#
_entry.id   AF-A0A6N4X0Z7-F1
#
_cell.length_a   1.000
_cell.length_b   1.000
_cell.length_c   1.000
_cell.angle_alpha   90.00
_cell.angle_beta   90.00
_cell.angle_gamma   90.00
#
_symmetry.space_group_name_H-M   'P 1'
#
loop_
_entity.id
_entity.type
_entity.pdbx_description
1 polymer ?
#
loop_
_entity_poly.entity_id
_entity_poly.type
_entity_poly.pdbx_seq_one_letter_code
_entity_poly.pdbx_strand_id
1 'polypeptide(L)'
;MKSTNYTRFAAVAISLLATSAVSYGATRTWTGLDDTDPTDYNTAANWNGAVPVLADTANLDGGVTELSGGMTNSANALNVRGGHVFTIDNDTGTYTVTRNVNMSRSVIGSSAINILSGEVFFGGLDMSGHDTTGGSSVVTVSGTGDLTIGGFDTLDVGGAAGTTVGTGTFAIVGDSASVEVTSNIFARATSTFSFTLGATGIDTIDTTGILSIDTGAGLTVVGSAYTGGAGTISLFSFDSLSDAEEFTATGLDSFTGLNASLVYNLTSIDLVLTAVPEPSTFALLGGLFALTAVMVRRRHS
;
A
#
# COMPACT_ATOMS: atom_id res chain seq x y z
N MET A 1 30.55 9.25 17.06
CA MET A 1 29.82 10.24 16.23
C MET A 1 28.34 9.87 16.29
N LYS A 2 27.47 10.76 16.77
CA LYS A 2 26.02 10.52 16.89
C LYS A 2 25.39 10.73 15.52
N SER A 3 25.01 9.66 14.82
CA SER A 3 24.23 9.75 13.59
C SER A 3 22.75 9.95 13.93
N THR A 4 22.31 11.21 13.81
CA THR A 4 21.04 11.66 13.23
C THR A 4 19.90 10.61 13.14
N ASN A 5 19.03 10.59 14.16
CA ASN A 5 17.72 9.90 14.19
C ASN A 5 16.62 10.63 13.40
N TYR A 6 16.96 11.60 12.54
CA TYR A 6 15.96 12.47 11.91
C TYR A 6 15.20 11.83 10.75
N THR A 7 15.73 10.78 10.13
CA THR A 7 15.03 10.05 9.06
C THR A 7 13.93 9.12 9.58
N ARG A 8 14.01 8.72 10.86
CA ARG A 8 13.14 7.71 11.49
C ARG A 8 11.72 8.19 11.79
N PHE A 9 11.53 9.50 11.92
CA PHE A 9 10.21 10.08 12.08
C PHE A 9 9.55 10.44 10.75
N ALA A 10 10.32 10.58 9.66
CA ALA A 10 9.77 11.03 8.39
C ALA A 10 8.93 9.95 7.69
N ALA A 11 9.35 8.68 7.66
CA ALA A 11 8.63 7.64 6.92
C ALA A 11 7.24 7.31 7.51
N VAL A 12 7.13 7.19 8.84
CA VAL A 12 5.84 6.93 9.54
C VAL A 12 4.98 8.20 9.64
N ALA A 13 5.61 9.39 9.69
CA ALA A 13 4.89 10.64 9.61
C ALA A 13 4.37 10.92 8.20
N ILE A 14 5.04 10.52 7.12
CA ILE A 14 4.59 10.85 5.76
C ILE A 14 3.32 10.08 5.37
N SER A 15 3.12 8.86 5.88
CA SER A 15 1.85 8.14 5.70
C SER A 15 0.71 8.70 6.55
N LEU A 16 0.99 9.38 7.67
CA LEU A 16 -0.03 9.89 8.61
C LEU A 16 -0.25 11.41 8.58
N LEU A 17 0.73 12.22 8.14
CA LEU A 17 0.67 13.70 8.08
C LEU A 17 0.21 14.24 6.72
N ALA A 18 -0.14 13.39 5.75
CA ALA A 18 -0.72 13.86 4.48
C ALA A 18 -2.16 14.42 4.60
N THR A 19 -2.77 14.45 5.80
CA THR A 19 -4.22 14.69 5.94
C THR A 19 -4.62 15.87 6.84
N SER A 20 -3.80 16.92 6.96
CA SER A 20 -4.38 18.22 7.35
C SER A 20 -5.08 18.88 6.15
N ALA A 21 -6.05 18.18 5.56
CA ALA A 21 -6.96 18.78 4.60
C ALA A 21 -7.82 19.80 5.36
N VAL A 22 -7.57 21.08 5.11
CA VAL A 22 -8.52 22.15 5.45
C VAL A 22 -9.84 21.74 4.80
N SER A 23 -10.88 21.57 5.62
CA SER A 23 -12.21 21.14 5.19
C SER A 23 -12.84 22.19 4.28
N TYR A 24 -12.42 22.25 3.02
CA TYR A 24 -13.28 22.74 1.96
C TYR A 24 -14.44 21.75 1.84
N GLY A 25 -15.67 22.26 1.74
CA GLY A 25 -16.84 21.40 1.58
C GLY A 25 -16.60 20.44 0.43
N ALA A 26 -16.58 19.13 0.72
CA ALA A 26 -16.33 18.13 -0.29
C ALA A 26 -17.42 18.24 -1.35
N THR A 27 -17.02 18.52 -2.59
CA THR A 27 -17.95 18.49 -3.71
C THR A 27 -18.00 17.05 -4.20
N ARG A 28 -19.19 16.47 -4.16
CA ARG A 28 -19.44 15.08 -4.56
C ARG A 28 -20.49 15.13 -5.65
N THR A 29 -20.11 14.76 -6.87
CA THR A 29 -21.01 14.83 -8.02
C THR A 29 -21.06 13.49 -8.73
N TRP A 30 -22.26 13.07 -9.09
CA TRP A 30 -22.49 12.01 -10.05
C TRP A 30 -22.54 12.61 -11.46
N THR A 31 -22.14 11.82 -12.45
CA THR A 31 -22.38 12.16 -13.86
C THR A 31 -23.01 10.96 -14.52
N GLY A 32 -24.34 10.93 -14.55
CA GLY A 32 -25.18 9.85 -15.09
C GLY A 32 -26.26 10.33 -16.06
N LEU A 33 -26.88 9.40 -16.82
CA LEU A 33 -27.91 9.71 -17.82
C LEU A 33 -29.26 10.14 -17.22
N ASP A 34 -29.49 9.87 -15.93
CA ASP A 34 -30.74 10.17 -15.20
C ASP A 34 -30.52 11.12 -13.99
N ASP A 35 -29.53 12.02 -14.07
CA ASP A 35 -29.12 12.92 -12.98
C ASP A 35 -30.13 14.05 -12.71
N THR A 36 -31.24 13.71 -12.03
CA THR A 36 -32.20 14.69 -11.50
C THR A 36 -32.04 14.96 -10.00
N ASP A 37 -31.11 14.28 -9.32
CA ASP A 37 -30.92 14.43 -7.87
C ASP A 37 -29.50 14.92 -7.52
N PRO A 38 -29.33 16.20 -7.15
CA PRO A 38 -28.01 16.82 -7.09
C PRO A 38 -27.23 16.67 -5.78
N THR A 39 -27.58 15.81 -4.80
CA THR A 39 -26.84 15.85 -3.51
C THR A 39 -26.75 14.58 -2.66
N ASP A 40 -25.49 14.30 -2.30
CA ASP A 40 -24.93 13.67 -1.08
C ASP A 40 -24.72 12.14 -1.05
N TYR A 41 -23.43 11.76 -1.07
CA TYR A 41 -22.89 10.41 -0.91
C TYR A 41 -23.21 9.78 0.46
N ASN A 42 -23.60 10.58 1.47
CA ASN A 42 -23.86 10.10 2.84
C ASN A 42 -25.32 9.74 3.13
N THR A 43 -26.26 10.00 2.23
CA THR A 43 -27.65 9.61 2.47
C THR A 43 -27.86 8.20 1.94
N ALA A 44 -28.08 7.23 2.83
CA ALA A 44 -28.40 5.85 2.43
C ALA A 44 -29.58 5.79 1.42
N ALA A 45 -30.51 6.76 1.45
CA ALA A 45 -31.59 6.90 0.48
C ALA A 45 -31.11 7.13 -0.97
N ASN A 46 -29.96 7.79 -1.16
CA ASN A 46 -29.36 8.04 -2.47
C ASN A 46 -28.64 6.80 -3.04
N TRP A 47 -28.43 5.78 -2.20
CA TRP A 47 -27.94 4.46 -2.59
C TRP A 47 -29.06 3.42 -2.68
N ASN A 48 -30.25 3.73 -2.15
CA ASN A 48 -31.33 2.75 -1.94
C ASN A 48 -32.64 3.13 -2.67
N GLY A 49 -32.60 4.02 -3.67
CA GLY A 49 -33.81 4.46 -4.38
C GLY A 49 -33.61 5.22 -5.69
N ALA A 50 -32.46 5.84 -5.92
CA ALA A 50 -32.01 6.38 -7.20
C ALA A 50 -30.49 6.20 -7.27
N VAL A 51 -30.10 4.96 -7.52
CA VAL A 51 -28.71 4.49 -7.48
C VAL A 51 -27.92 5.16 -8.61
N PRO A 52 -26.63 5.47 -8.42
CA PRO A 52 -25.71 5.50 -9.54
C PRO A 52 -25.82 4.17 -10.28
N VAL A 53 -26.44 4.14 -11.46
CA VAL A 53 -26.54 2.90 -12.22
C VAL A 53 -25.15 2.49 -12.70
N LEU A 54 -25.00 1.26 -13.21
CA LEU A 54 -23.77 0.76 -13.83
C LEU A 54 -23.19 1.65 -14.96
N ALA A 55 -23.80 2.78 -15.29
CA ALA A 55 -23.27 3.78 -16.21
C ALA A 55 -22.55 4.96 -15.51
N ASP A 56 -22.78 5.19 -14.21
CA ASP A 56 -22.51 6.48 -13.59
C ASP A 56 -21.10 6.57 -13.00
N THR A 57 -20.50 7.75 -13.14
CA THR A 57 -19.16 8.05 -12.60
C THR A 57 -19.28 8.89 -11.33
N ALA A 58 -18.73 8.38 -10.23
CA ALA A 58 -18.55 9.13 -8.99
C ALA A 58 -17.38 10.09 -9.14
N ASN A 59 -17.55 11.36 -8.77
CA ASN A 59 -16.45 12.30 -8.65
C ASN A 59 -16.38 12.84 -7.22
N LEU A 60 -15.23 12.67 -6.58
CA LEU A 60 -14.93 13.16 -5.24
C LEU A 60 -13.87 14.26 -5.33
N ASP A 61 -14.28 15.50 -5.05
CA ASP A 61 -13.47 16.71 -5.21
C ASP A 61 -13.35 17.47 -3.88
N GLY A 62 -12.11 17.63 -3.39
CA GLY A 62 -11.80 18.40 -2.18
C GLY A 62 -12.35 17.77 -0.89
N GLY A 63 -11.61 17.86 0.21
CA GLY A 63 -12.10 17.44 1.53
C GLY A 63 -12.07 15.92 1.76
N VAL A 64 -13.03 15.42 2.55
CA VAL A 64 -13.03 14.02 3.03
C VAL A 64 -14.38 13.37 2.79
N THR A 65 -14.37 12.12 2.33
CA THR A 65 -15.54 11.23 2.27
C THR A 65 -15.25 9.98 3.08
N GLU A 66 -16.25 9.53 3.81
CA GLU A 66 -16.20 8.30 4.60
C GLU A 66 -17.38 7.42 4.20
N LEU A 67 -17.08 6.20 3.79
CA LEU A 67 -18.05 5.13 3.56
C LEU A 67 -17.98 4.18 4.74
N SER A 68 -19.04 4.11 5.54
CA SER A 68 -19.10 3.24 6.73
C SER A 68 -20.49 2.65 6.97
N GLY A 69 -20.60 1.74 7.93
CA GLY A 69 -21.88 1.21 8.40
C GLY A 69 -22.40 -0.04 7.69
N GLY A 70 -21.54 -0.79 6.99
CA GLY A 70 -21.89 -2.09 6.42
C GLY A 70 -22.77 -2.02 5.17
N MET A 71 -22.61 -0.97 4.37
CA MET A 71 -23.40 -0.76 3.15
C MET A 71 -22.87 -1.57 1.97
N THR A 72 -23.75 -2.12 1.14
CA THR A 72 -23.38 -2.68 -0.16
C THR A 72 -23.66 -1.66 -1.24
N ASN A 73 -22.61 -1.15 -1.89
CA ASN A 73 -22.69 -0.04 -2.84
C ASN A 73 -21.90 -0.34 -4.11
N SER A 74 -22.34 0.19 -5.25
CA SER A 74 -21.58 0.08 -6.49
C SER A 74 -21.59 1.36 -7.33
N ALA A 75 -20.54 1.55 -8.13
CA ALA A 75 -20.39 2.60 -9.12
C ALA A 75 -19.74 2.04 -10.39
N ASN A 76 -19.96 2.66 -11.54
CA ASN A 76 -19.28 2.26 -12.78
C ASN A 76 -17.81 2.64 -12.75
N ALA A 77 -17.55 3.90 -12.40
CA ALA A 77 -16.21 4.46 -12.28
C ALA A 77 -16.16 5.42 -11.09
N LEU A 78 -14.97 5.60 -10.53
CA LEU A 78 -14.72 6.52 -9.43
C LEU A 78 -13.52 7.41 -9.76
N ASN A 79 -13.70 8.71 -9.64
CA ASN A 79 -12.61 9.68 -9.73
C ASN A 79 -12.40 10.30 -8.35
N VAL A 80 -11.25 10.04 -7.73
CA VAL A 80 -10.83 10.69 -6.49
C VAL A 80 -9.84 11.79 -6.85
N ARG A 81 -10.31 13.04 -6.95
CA ARG A 81 -9.49 14.12 -7.51
C ARG A 81 -8.61 14.80 -6.45
N GLY A 82 -7.71 15.65 -6.92
CA GLY A 82 -6.74 16.36 -6.08
C GLY A 82 -7.39 17.08 -4.90
N GLY A 83 -6.80 16.91 -3.72
CA GLY A 83 -7.27 17.46 -2.46
C GLY A 83 -8.34 16.63 -1.74
N HIS A 84 -8.70 15.44 -2.25
CA HIS A 84 -9.70 14.57 -1.63
C HIS A 84 -9.10 13.37 -0.89
N VAL A 85 -9.71 13.00 0.24
CA VAL A 85 -9.42 11.76 0.98
C VAL A 85 -10.70 10.94 1.07
N PHE A 86 -10.70 9.74 0.49
CA PHE A 86 -11.82 8.80 0.60
C PHE A 86 -11.45 7.67 1.56
N THR A 87 -12.21 7.51 2.64
CA THR A 87 -12.03 6.46 3.64
C THR A 87 -13.16 5.45 3.53
N ILE A 88 -12.83 4.17 3.50
CA ILE A 88 -13.76 3.05 3.47
C ILE A 88 -13.54 2.25 4.76
N ASP A 89 -14.51 2.28 5.65
CA ASP A 89 -14.56 1.55 6.91
C ASP A 89 -15.88 0.77 6.98
N ASN A 90 -15.97 -0.26 6.15
CA ASN A 90 -17.21 -0.93 5.80
C ASN A 90 -17.24 -2.41 6.26
N ASP A 91 -16.88 -2.66 7.53
CA ASP A 91 -16.70 -3.96 8.23
C ASP A 91 -17.65 -5.13 7.86
N THR A 92 -18.85 -4.87 7.31
CA THR A 92 -19.81 -5.91 6.89
C THR A 92 -20.44 -5.68 5.51
N GLY A 93 -19.95 -4.69 4.77
CA GLY A 93 -20.47 -4.30 3.47
C GLY A 93 -19.44 -4.51 2.36
N THR A 94 -19.91 -4.38 1.13
CA THR A 94 -19.07 -4.49 -0.07
C THR A 94 -19.15 -3.18 -0.86
N TYR A 95 -18.01 -2.64 -1.29
CA TYR A 95 -17.96 -1.50 -2.19
C TYR A 95 -17.36 -1.91 -3.54
N THR A 96 -18.10 -1.71 -4.62
CA THR A 96 -17.70 -2.17 -5.96
C THR A 96 -17.61 -1.01 -6.94
N VAL A 97 -16.44 -0.74 -7.50
CA VAL A 97 -16.28 0.09 -8.70
C VAL A 97 -16.02 -0.84 -9.87
N THR A 98 -16.95 -0.98 -10.82
CA THR A 98 -16.88 -2.06 -11.82
C THR A 98 -15.87 -1.84 -12.93
N ARG A 99 -15.55 -0.59 -13.29
CA ARG A 99 -14.56 -0.25 -14.32
C ARG A 99 -13.27 0.24 -13.72
N ASN A 100 -13.09 1.55 -13.54
CA ASN A 100 -11.82 2.09 -13.09
C ASN A 100 -12.01 3.08 -11.94
N VAL A 101 -11.10 3.00 -10.98
CA VAL A 101 -10.80 4.09 -10.04
C VAL A 101 -9.66 4.90 -10.63
N ASN A 102 -9.87 6.20 -10.84
CA ASN A 102 -8.83 7.11 -11.28
C ASN A 102 -8.52 8.11 -10.17
N MET A 103 -7.25 8.22 -9.81
CA MET A 103 -6.81 9.14 -8.76
C MET A 103 -6.13 10.38 -9.35
N SER A 104 -6.37 11.52 -8.71
CA SER A 104 -5.76 12.81 -9.02
C SER A 104 -5.96 13.30 -10.48
N ARG A 105 -6.97 12.80 -11.19
CA ARG A 105 -7.23 13.24 -12.58
C ARG A 105 -7.62 14.70 -12.70
N SER A 106 -6.96 15.40 -13.62
CA SER A 106 -7.33 16.73 -14.13
C SER A 106 -7.41 17.87 -13.10
N VAL A 107 -6.90 17.70 -11.88
CA VAL A 107 -6.92 18.70 -10.80
C VAL A 107 -5.61 18.67 -10.03
N ILE A 108 -5.08 19.84 -9.66
CA ILE A 108 -3.87 19.96 -8.83
C ILE A 108 -4.16 19.45 -7.40
N GLY A 109 -3.23 18.69 -6.83
CA GLY A 109 -3.25 18.28 -5.44
C GLY A 109 -3.16 16.77 -5.24
N SER A 110 -2.86 16.36 -4.02
CA SER A 110 -2.78 14.94 -3.66
C SER A 110 -4.16 14.36 -3.36
N SER A 111 -4.39 13.11 -3.71
CA SER A 111 -5.59 12.36 -3.36
C SER A 111 -5.24 11.09 -2.58
N ALA A 112 -6.14 10.65 -1.71
CA ALA A 112 -5.95 9.42 -0.95
C ALA A 112 -7.21 8.56 -0.92
N ILE A 113 -7.01 7.24 -0.92
CA ILE A 113 -8.03 6.24 -0.59
C ILE A 113 -7.48 5.42 0.58
N ASN A 114 -8.23 5.34 1.68
CA ASN A 114 -7.90 4.51 2.83
C ASN A 114 -8.97 3.41 2.95
N ILE A 115 -8.56 2.15 2.88
CA ILE A 115 -9.43 0.99 3.07
C ILE A 115 -9.04 0.40 4.42
N LEU A 116 -9.92 0.56 5.40
CA LEU A 116 -9.70 0.18 6.80
C LEU A 116 -10.40 -1.13 7.15
N SER A 117 -11.56 -1.37 6.52
CA SER A 117 -12.35 -2.58 6.70
C SER A 117 -13.37 -2.78 5.57
N GLY A 118 -13.86 -4.01 5.45
CA GLY A 118 -14.84 -4.42 4.45
C GLY A 118 -14.23 -4.90 3.14
N GLU A 119 -15.09 -5.42 2.27
CA GLU A 119 -14.71 -5.92 0.94
C GLU A 119 -14.80 -4.80 -0.09
N VAL A 120 -13.71 -4.56 -0.82
CA VAL A 120 -13.62 -3.53 -1.85
C VAL A 120 -13.18 -4.16 -3.16
N PHE A 121 -13.97 -3.95 -4.21
CA PHE A 121 -13.64 -4.39 -5.56
C PHE A 121 -13.45 -3.19 -6.47
N PHE A 122 -12.28 -3.06 -7.08
CA PHE A 122 -12.01 -2.11 -8.16
C PHE A 122 -11.76 -2.86 -9.47
N GLY A 123 -12.54 -2.56 -10.52
CA GLY A 123 -12.34 -3.14 -11.84
C GLY A 123 -10.93 -2.90 -12.39
N GLY A 124 -10.31 -1.81 -11.94
CA GLY A 124 -8.94 -1.36 -12.21
C GLY A 124 -8.65 -0.12 -11.37
N LEU A 125 -7.37 0.17 -11.16
CA LEU A 125 -6.91 1.30 -10.35
C LEU A 125 -5.78 2.05 -11.08
N ASP A 126 -6.10 3.25 -11.56
CA ASP A 126 -5.17 4.17 -12.19
C ASP A 126 -4.77 5.28 -11.20
N MET A 127 -3.56 5.15 -10.65
CA MET A 127 -2.94 6.15 -9.79
C MET A 127 -2.01 7.09 -10.56
N SER A 128 -1.95 6.95 -11.89
CA SER A 128 -1.08 7.71 -12.80
C SER A 128 -1.69 9.02 -13.28
N GLY A 129 -2.99 9.26 -13.02
CA GLY A 129 -3.84 10.27 -13.68
C GLY A 129 -3.46 11.76 -13.57
N HIS A 130 -2.26 12.11 -13.13
CA HIS A 130 -1.86 13.50 -12.96
C HIS A 130 -1.37 14.15 -14.26
N ASP A 131 -2.30 14.68 -15.05
CA ASP A 131 -2.00 15.34 -16.34
C ASP A 131 -1.37 16.74 -16.21
N THR A 132 -1.36 17.36 -15.02
CA THR A 132 -0.98 18.78 -14.85
C THR A 132 -0.14 19.05 -13.59
N THR A 133 1.16 18.75 -13.66
CA THR A 133 2.25 19.23 -12.75
C THR A 133 1.96 19.23 -11.23
N GLY A 134 2.44 18.22 -10.49
CA GLY A 134 2.45 18.18 -9.03
C GLY A 134 1.20 17.63 -8.32
N GLY A 135 1.39 16.53 -7.57
CA GLY A 135 0.35 15.84 -6.79
C GLY A 135 0.82 14.41 -6.45
N SER A 136 0.22 13.79 -5.42
CA SER A 136 0.48 12.38 -5.08
C SER A 136 -0.84 11.63 -4.92
N SER A 137 -0.94 10.46 -5.53
CA SER A 137 -2.05 9.52 -5.33
C SER A 137 -1.62 8.47 -4.29
N VAL A 138 -2.40 8.26 -3.24
CA VAL A 138 -2.08 7.29 -2.18
C VAL A 138 -3.25 6.34 -1.98
N VAL A 139 -3.02 5.04 -2.08
CA VAL A 139 -3.97 4.02 -1.62
C VAL A 139 -3.34 3.28 -0.46
N THR A 140 -4.05 3.18 0.65
CA THR A 140 -3.64 2.41 1.83
C THR A 140 -4.69 1.38 2.16
N VAL A 141 -4.31 0.10 2.21
CA VAL A 141 -5.12 -1.00 2.74
C VAL A 141 -4.58 -1.38 4.11
N SER A 142 -5.44 -1.39 5.12
CA SER A 142 -5.06 -1.62 6.51
C SER A 142 -6.21 -2.25 7.30
N GLY A 143 -5.96 -2.60 8.55
CA GLY A 143 -6.99 -3.18 9.41
C GLY A 143 -7.48 -4.52 8.84
N THR A 144 -8.79 -4.66 8.68
CA THR A 144 -9.46 -5.82 8.07
C THR A 144 -9.90 -5.53 6.63
N GLY A 145 -9.33 -4.49 6.01
CA GLY A 145 -9.64 -4.13 4.64
C GLY A 145 -9.22 -5.21 3.65
N ASP A 146 -10.14 -5.59 2.78
CA ASP A 146 -9.94 -6.58 1.74
C ASP A 146 -10.14 -5.92 0.37
N LEU A 147 -9.07 -5.82 -0.42
CA LEU A 147 -9.10 -5.14 -1.72
C LEU A 147 -8.80 -6.11 -2.86
N THR A 148 -9.77 -6.30 -3.74
CA THR A 148 -9.57 -6.95 -5.04
C THR A 148 -9.50 -5.90 -6.15
N ILE A 149 -8.49 -6.00 -7.01
CA ILE A 149 -8.34 -5.16 -8.21
C ILE A 149 -8.35 -6.05 -9.45
N GLY A 150 -9.11 -5.68 -10.46
CA GLY A 150 -9.12 -6.33 -11.78
C GLY A 150 -10.52 -6.69 -12.26
N GLY A 151 -10.60 -7.47 -13.33
CA GLY A 151 -11.87 -7.78 -14.00
C GLY A 151 -12.28 -6.75 -15.08
N PHE A 152 -11.66 -5.56 -15.12
CA PHE A 152 -11.81 -4.61 -16.23
C PHE A 152 -10.46 -4.07 -16.74
N ASP A 153 -9.57 -3.63 -15.86
CA ASP A 153 -8.29 -3.02 -16.16
C ASP A 153 -7.22 -3.44 -15.13
N THR A 154 -6.11 -2.73 -15.09
CA THR A 154 -4.88 -3.04 -14.36
C THR A 154 -4.72 -2.23 -13.08
N LEU A 155 -3.77 -2.64 -12.23
CA LEU A 155 -3.23 -1.79 -11.17
C LEU A 155 -2.06 -0.97 -11.74
N ASP A 156 -2.26 0.32 -11.98
CA ASP A 156 -1.23 1.24 -12.48
C ASP A 156 -0.84 2.26 -11.40
N VAL A 157 0.38 2.15 -10.88
CA VAL A 157 0.86 2.97 -9.75
C VAL A 157 1.86 4.00 -10.25
N GLY A 158 1.59 5.28 -10.01
CA GLY A 158 2.49 6.40 -10.30
C GLY A 158 2.54 6.78 -11.78
N GLY A 159 3.38 7.76 -12.13
CA GLY A 159 3.61 8.24 -13.49
C GLY A 159 4.83 7.64 -14.17
N ALA A 160 4.75 7.51 -15.50
CA ALA A 160 5.85 7.05 -16.37
C ALA A 160 7.09 7.97 -16.31
N ALA A 161 8.28 7.40 -16.56
CA ALA A 161 9.53 8.14 -16.54
C ALA A 161 9.53 9.37 -17.48
N GLY A 162 10.07 10.50 -17.00
CA GLY A 162 10.23 11.71 -17.80
C GLY A 162 8.95 12.53 -18.06
N THR A 163 7.83 12.09 -17.50
CA THR A 163 6.58 12.87 -17.49
C THR A 163 6.51 13.72 -16.22
N THR A 164 5.85 14.88 -16.26
CA THR A 164 5.60 15.72 -15.06
C THR A 164 4.50 15.14 -14.15
N VAL A 165 4.26 13.83 -14.26
CA VAL A 165 3.15 13.11 -13.65
C VAL A 165 3.46 12.88 -12.17
N GLY A 166 2.39 12.83 -11.39
CA GLY A 166 2.39 12.72 -9.93
C GLY A 166 2.94 11.38 -9.44
N THR A 167 3.35 11.37 -8.19
CA THR A 167 3.82 10.15 -7.52
C THR A 167 2.63 9.26 -7.15
N GLY A 168 2.83 7.95 -7.15
CA GLY A 168 1.85 6.98 -6.69
C GLY A 168 2.40 6.20 -5.51
N THR A 169 1.63 6.06 -4.42
CA THR A 169 1.99 5.18 -3.30
C THR A 169 0.88 4.19 -3.02
N PHE A 170 1.15 2.91 -3.23
CA PHE A 170 0.26 1.82 -2.86
C PHE A 170 0.80 1.15 -1.59
N ALA A 171 0.04 1.17 -0.51
CA ALA A 171 0.49 0.74 0.80
C ALA A 171 -0.42 -0.35 1.40
N ILE A 172 0.20 -1.34 2.02
CA ILE A 172 -0.47 -2.36 2.83
C ILE A 172 0.11 -2.30 4.25
N VAL A 173 -0.77 -2.29 5.25
CA VAL A 173 -0.39 -2.09 6.65
C VAL A 173 -1.06 -3.13 7.55
N GLY A 174 -0.24 -3.90 8.27
CA GLY A 174 -0.69 -4.90 9.22
C GLY A 174 -0.73 -6.32 8.64
N ASP A 175 -1.21 -7.24 9.46
CA ASP A 175 -1.28 -8.68 9.17
C ASP A 175 -2.64 -9.15 8.64
N SER A 176 -3.67 -8.31 8.76
CA SER A 176 -5.07 -8.67 8.48
C SER A 176 -5.61 -8.01 7.21
N ALA A 177 -4.86 -7.07 6.61
CA ALA A 177 -5.21 -6.46 5.33
C ALA A 177 -4.84 -7.39 4.18
N SER A 178 -5.76 -7.59 3.24
CA SER A 178 -5.56 -8.45 2.06
C SER A 178 -5.67 -7.66 0.76
N VAL A 179 -4.87 -8.05 -0.23
CA VAL A 179 -4.88 -7.45 -1.57
C VAL A 179 -4.70 -8.52 -2.64
N GLU A 180 -5.69 -8.64 -3.51
CA GLU A 180 -5.63 -9.49 -4.70
C GLU A 180 -5.68 -8.63 -5.97
N VAL A 181 -4.83 -8.91 -6.95
CA VAL A 181 -4.84 -8.24 -8.26
C VAL A 181 -5.02 -9.25 -9.38
N THR A 182 -6.25 -9.43 -9.86
CA THR A 182 -6.61 -10.39 -10.92
C THR A 182 -6.22 -9.94 -12.34
N SER A 183 -5.29 -8.98 -12.45
CA SER A 183 -4.86 -8.31 -13.69
C SER A 183 -3.37 -7.92 -13.59
N ASN A 184 -2.81 -7.25 -14.60
CA ASN A 184 -1.41 -6.81 -14.54
C ASN A 184 -1.19 -5.71 -13.48
N ILE A 185 0.03 -5.66 -12.95
CA ILE A 185 0.53 -4.57 -12.10
C ILE A 185 1.60 -3.80 -12.87
N PHE A 186 1.42 -2.48 -12.99
CA PHE A 186 2.40 -1.56 -13.52
C PHE A 186 2.96 -0.69 -12.39
N ALA A 187 4.19 -0.99 -11.97
CA ALA A 187 4.95 -0.17 -11.04
C ALA A 187 5.74 0.88 -11.81
N ARG A 188 5.15 2.07 -12.02
CA ARG A 188 5.78 3.13 -12.83
C ARG A 188 6.99 3.75 -12.15
N ALA A 189 7.77 4.52 -12.90
CA ALA A 189 9.03 5.11 -12.45
C ALA A 189 8.92 6.00 -11.20
N THR A 190 7.74 6.55 -10.90
CA THR A 190 7.47 7.38 -9.72
C THR A 190 6.56 6.69 -8.70
N SER A 191 6.42 5.38 -8.82
CA SER A 191 5.66 4.54 -7.90
C SER A 191 6.45 4.24 -6.64
N THR A 192 5.73 4.00 -5.55
CA THR A 192 6.25 3.36 -4.35
C THR A 192 5.25 2.35 -3.85
N PHE A 193 5.66 1.09 -3.77
CA PHE A 193 4.94 0.08 -3.00
C PHE A 193 5.46 0.08 -1.57
N SER A 194 4.56 0.09 -0.58
CA SER A 194 4.92 0.18 0.83
C SER A 194 4.25 -0.91 1.66
N PHE A 195 5.06 -1.72 2.33
CA PHE A 195 4.61 -2.81 3.19
C PHE A 195 4.99 -2.48 4.62
N THR A 196 4.01 -2.27 5.50
CA THR A 196 4.23 -2.17 6.94
C THR A 196 3.76 -3.45 7.59
N LEU A 197 4.72 -4.32 7.97
CA LEU A 197 4.41 -5.64 8.49
C LEU A 197 3.71 -5.53 9.85
N GLY A 198 2.65 -6.33 10.03
CA GLY A 198 2.08 -6.66 11.32
C GLY A 198 2.95 -7.66 12.10
N ALA A 199 2.41 -8.21 13.18
CA ALA A 199 3.16 -9.10 14.07
C ALA A 199 3.63 -10.38 13.39
N THR A 200 2.80 -10.91 12.49
CA THR A 200 3.02 -12.17 11.76
C THR A 200 3.51 -11.98 10.33
N GLY A 201 3.61 -10.73 9.85
CA GLY A 201 3.99 -10.41 8.48
C GLY A 201 2.96 -9.53 7.80
N ILE A 202 2.70 -9.81 6.54
CA ILE A 202 1.73 -9.12 5.69
C ILE A 202 1.17 -10.11 4.67
N ASP A 203 0.01 -9.82 4.11
CA ASP A 203 -0.50 -10.61 2.99
C ASP A 203 0.31 -10.32 1.71
N THR A 204 0.40 -11.34 0.85
CA THR A 204 1.08 -11.23 -0.45
C THR A 204 0.17 -10.50 -1.43
N ILE A 205 0.70 -9.55 -2.21
CA ILE A 205 -0.03 -9.09 -3.40
C ILE A 205 0.08 -10.18 -4.46
N ASP A 206 -1.00 -10.94 -4.65
CA ASP A 206 -1.06 -11.98 -5.68
C ASP A 206 -1.63 -11.39 -6.98
N THR A 207 -0.90 -11.58 -8.08
CA THR A 207 -1.40 -11.32 -9.42
C THR A 207 -1.29 -12.52 -10.33
N THR A 208 -2.36 -12.77 -11.09
CA THR A 208 -2.36 -13.77 -12.17
C THR A 208 -1.78 -13.24 -13.48
N GLY A 209 -1.39 -11.96 -13.51
CA GLY A 209 -0.86 -11.27 -14.67
C GLY A 209 0.63 -10.96 -14.58
N ILE A 210 1.04 -9.95 -15.35
CA ILE A 210 2.42 -9.44 -15.41
C ILE A 210 2.63 -8.44 -14.28
N LEU A 211 3.75 -8.55 -13.56
CA LEU A 211 4.34 -7.44 -12.81
C LEU A 211 5.37 -6.73 -13.71
N SER A 212 5.08 -5.50 -14.10
CA SER A 212 5.97 -4.65 -14.89
C SER A 212 6.57 -3.59 -13.98
N ILE A 213 7.91 -3.53 -13.90
CA ILE A 213 8.62 -2.58 -13.03
C ILE A 213 9.39 -1.59 -13.90
N ASP A 214 9.00 -0.32 -13.87
CA ASP A 214 9.76 0.73 -14.53
C ASP A 214 11.04 1.06 -13.72
N THR A 215 12.10 1.44 -14.42
CA THR A 215 13.27 2.06 -13.78
C THR A 215 12.85 3.31 -13.00
N GLY A 216 13.17 3.36 -11.71
CA GLY A 216 12.76 4.43 -10.80
C GLY A 216 11.71 4.00 -9.78
N ALA A 217 10.96 2.93 -10.05
CA ALA A 217 9.98 2.39 -9.12
C ALA A 217 10.64 2.02 -7.78
N GLY A 218 9.92 2.29 -6.69
CA GLY A 218 10.37 2.08 -5.32
C GLY A 218 9.58 1.00 -4.57
N LEU A 219 10.25 0.36 -3.62
CA LEU A 219 9.69 -0.62 -2.70
C LEU A 219 10.19 -0.31 -1.28
N THR A 220 9.27 -0.21 -0.32
CA THR A 220 9.61 0.00 1.09
C THR A 220 8.97 -1.07 1.95
N VAL A 221 9.71 -1.56 2.93
CA VAL A 221 9.27 -2.59 3.87
C VAL A 221 9.69 -2.19 5.28
N VAL A 222 8.71 -2.03 6.16
CA VAL A 222 8.89 -1.62 7.55
C VAL A 222 8.52 -2.76 8.48
N GLY A 223 9.51 -3.28 9.21
CA GLY A 223 9.37 -4.42 10.12
C GLY A 223 9.24 -4.06 11.61
N SER A 224 8.94 -2.81 11.97
CA SER A 224 8.98 -2.36 13.38
C SER A 224 8.03 -3.10 14.32
N ALA A 225 6.92 -3.62 13.81
CA ALA A 225 5.95 -4.41 14.57
C ALA A 225 6.12 -5.94 14.36
N TYR A 226 7.04 -6.37 13.50
CA TYR A 226 7.20 -7.76 13.12
C TYR A 226 7.90 -8.58 14.23
N THR A 227 7.30 -9.73 14.57
CA THR A 227 7.79 -10.62 15.63
C THR A 227 7.95 -12.08 15.18
N GLY A 228 7.70 -12.38 13.90
CA GLY A 228 7.70 -13.74 13.34
C GLY A 228 9.09 -14.41 13.24
N GLY A 229 10.18 -13.68 13.45
CA GLY A 229 11.55 -14.23 13.46
C GLY A 229 12.19 -14.34 12.07
N ALA A 230 13.20 -15.21 11.93
CA ALA A 230 13.84 -15.45 10.65
C ALA A 230 12.93 -16.30 9.75
N GLY A 231 12.91 -15.99 8.45
CA GLY A 231 12.03 -16.65 7.48
C GLY A 231 11.94 -15.88 6.18
N THR A 232 11.03 -16.30 5.32
CA THR A 232 10.73 -15.65 4.04
C THR A 232 9.28 -15.18 4.06
N ILE A 233 9.04 -13.94 3.63
CA ILE A 233 7.71 -13.35 3.46
C ILE A 233 7.58 -12.95 2.00
N SER A 234 6.64 -13.56 1.28
CA SER A 234 6.33 -13.15 -0.09
C SER A 234 5.64 -11.79 -0.06
N LEU A 235 6.14 -10.83 -0.83
CA LEU A 235 5.53 -9.50 -0.98
C LEU A 235 4.66 -9.45 -2.24
N PHE A 236 5.14 -10.09 -3.31
CA PHE A 236 4.43 -10.24 -4.57
C PHE A 236 4.50 -11.68 -5.05
N SER A 237 3.41 -12.16 -5.62
CA SER A 237 3.31 -13.37 -6.44
C SER A 237 2.77 -12.97 -7.82
N PHE A 238 3.39 -13.44 -8.90
CA PHE A 238 3.01 -13.07 -10.27
C PHE A 238 3.29 -14.18 -11.28
N ASP A 239 2.59 -14.18 -12.42
CA ASP A 239 2.82 -15.14 -13.51
C ASP A 239 4.12 -14.84 -14.27
N SER A 240 4.41 -13.57 -14.50
CA SER A 240 5.67 -13.14 -15.13
C SER A 240 6.10 -11.72 -14.73
N LEU A 241 7.41 -11.47 -14.85
CA LEU A 241 8.03 -10.17 -14.63
C LEU A 241 8.42 -9.53 -15.98
N SER A 242 8.22 -8.22 -16.13
CA SER A 242 8.69 -7.47 -17.30
C SER A 242 9.41 -6.17 -16.93
N ASP A 243 10.14 -5.63 -17.92
CA ASP A 243 10.88 -4.36 -17.88
C ASP A 243 12.12 -4.40 -16.97
N ALA A 244 12.09 -3.77 -15.79
CA ALA A 244 13.17 -3.88 -14.82
C ALA A 244 13.07 -5.20 -14.03
N GLU A 245 14.21 -5.83 -13.81
CA GLU A 245 14.29 -7.06 -13.02
C GLU A 245 14.17 -6.80 -11.51
N GLU A 246 14.37 -5.54 -11.07
CA GLU A 246 14.39 -5.16 -9.66
C GLU A 246 13.83 -3.75 -9.41
N PHE A 247 13.29 -3.52 -8.21
CA PHE A 247 12.94 -2.16 -7.75
C PHE A 247 14.22 -1.37 -7.48
N THR A 248 14.33 -0.18 -8.08
CA THR A 248 15.56 0.62 -8.02
C THR A 248 15.77 1.37 -6.70
N ALA A 249 14.70 1.68 -5.98
CA ALA A 249 14.74 2.34 -4.69
C ALA A 249 14.13 1.44 -3.61
N THR A 250 14.99 0.75 -2.84
CA THR A 250 14.57 -0.16 -1.79
C THR A 250 14.86 0.38 -0.39
N GLY A 251 13.86 0.35 0.49
CA GLY A 251 14.00 0.71 1.90
C GLY A 251 13.56 -0.45 2.79
N LEU A 252 14.51 -1.13 3.44
CA LEU A 252 14.24 -2.22 4.37
C LEU A 252 14.60 -1.77 5.79
N ASP A 253 13.59 -1.48 6.61
CA ASP A 253 13.80 -0.79 7.88
C ASP A 253 13.21 -1.53 9.09
N SER A 254 13.84 -1.31 10.24
CA SER A 254 13.31 -1.62 11.58
C SER A 254 13.13 -3.10 11.94
N PHE A 255 13.94 -4.01 11.37
CA PHE A 255 13.95 -5.42 11.74
C PHE A 255 14.90 -5.70 12.92
N THR A 256 14.37 -5.76 14.15
CA THR A 256 15.19 -5.97 15.35
C THR A 256 15.74 -7.40 15.40
N GLY A 257 17.08 -7.54 15.46
CA GLY A 257 17.75 -8.85 15.57
C GLY A 257 17.75 -9.67 14.27
N LEU A 258 17.31 -9.10 13.16
CA LEU A 258 17.26 -9.74 11.85
C LEU A 258 17.96 -8.88 10.80
N ASN A 259 18.62 -9.52 9.83
CA ASN A 259 19.00 -8.87 8.57
C ASN A 259 17.87 -9.08 7.58
N ALA A 260 17.54 -8.04 6.82
CA ALA A 260 16.53 -8.08 5.77
C ALA A 260 17.18 -7.90 4.39
N SER A 261 16.72 -8.69 3.42
CA SER A 261 17.10 -8.56 2.01
C SER A 261 15.91 -8.91 1.12
N LEU A 262 15.88 -8.37 -0.10
CA LEU A 262 14.92 -8.76 -1.11
C LEU A 262 15.52 -9.81 -2.04
N VAL A 263 14.72 -10.78 -2.44
CA VAL A 263 15.06 -11.79 -3.44
C VAL A 263 14.03 -11.71 -4.56
N TYR A 264 14.50 -11.49 -5.79
CA TYR A 264 13.68 -11.43 -6.99
C TYR A 264 13.74 -12.78 -7.69
N ASN A 265 12.60 -13.45 -7.78
CA ASN A 265 12.44 -14.73 -8.48
C ASN A 265 11.64 -14.51 -9.78
N LEU A 266 11.52 -15.57 -10.58
CA LEU A 266 10.75 -15.52 -11.84
C LEU A 266 9.25 -15.27 -11.64
N THR A 267 8.71 -15.60 -10.46
CA THR A 267 7.27 -15.56 -10.15
C THR A 267 6.98 -14.95 -8.79
N SER A 268 7.99 -14.39 -8.10
CA SER A 268 7.78 -13.75 -6.79
C SER A 268 8.85 -12.72 -6.47
N ILE A 269 8.51 -11.81 -5.56
CA ILE A 269 9.47 -10.94 -4.87
C ILE A 269 9.32 -11.20 -3.38
N ASP A 270 10.39 -11.69 -2.77
CA ASP A 270 10.38 -12.15 -1.39
C ASP A 270 11.23 -11.25 -0.49
N LEU A 271 10.73 -10.94 0.69
CA LEU A 271 11.52 -10.45 1.82
C LEU A 271 12.12 -11.64 2.57
N VAL A 272 13.44 -11.74 2.56
CA VAL A 272 14.20 -12.75 3.32
C VAL A 272 14.75 -12.13 4.59
N LEU A 273 14.38 -12.70 5.73
CA LEU A 273 14.80 -12.32 7.07
C LEU A 273 15.72 -13.39 7.66
N THR A 274 16.94 -13.01 8.00
CA THR A 274 17.92 -13.93 8.63
C THR A 274 18.30 -13.46 10.02
N ALA A 275 18.45 -14.39 10.97
CA ALA A 275 18.86 -14.03 12.32
C ALA A 275 20.26 -13.41 12.33
N VAL A 276 20.43 -12.28 13.02
CA VAL A 276 21.75 -11.71 13.30
C VAL A 276 22.41 -12.59 14.38
N PRO A 277 23.56 -13.24 14.10
CA PRO A 277 24.23 -14.03 15.13
C PRO A 277 24.56 -13.15 16.33
N GLU A 278 24.09 -13.53 17.52
CA GLU A 278 24.42 -12.78 18.74
C GLU A 278 25.93 -12.83 18.99
N PRO A 279 26.65 -11.69 18.97
CA PRO A 279 28.10 -11.68 19.17
C PRO A 279 28.49 -12.19 20.56
N SER A 280 27.61 -11.99 21.54
CA SER A 280 27.85 -12.29 22.94
C SER A 280 27.75 -13.78 23.26
N THR A 281 26.92 -14.55 22.60
CA THR A 281 26.70 -15.95 22.99
C THR A 281 27.93 -16.80 22.65
N PHE A 282 28.51 -16.60 21.46
CA PHE A 282 29.76 -17.26 21.09
C PHE A 282 30.97 -16.74 21.86
N ALA A 283 31.03 -15.43 22.12
CA ALA A 283 32.09 -14.84 22.93
C ALA A 283 32.02 -15.27 24.40
N LEU A 284 30.81 -15.40 24.96
CA LEU A 284 30.57 -15.85 26.33
C LEU A 284 30.91 -17.34 26.47
N LEU A 285 30.42 -18.20 25.56
CA LEU A 285 30.76 -19.62 25.54
C LEU A 285 32.28 -19.81 25.39
N GLY A 286 32.91 -19.11 24.45
CA GLY A 286 34.37 -19.12 24.29
C GLY A 286 35.11 -18.68 25.55
N GLY A 287 34.65 -17.59 26.19
CA GLY A 287 35.19 -17.10 27.45
C GLY A 287 35.02 -18.09 28.61
N LEU A 288 33.88 -18.76 28.69
CA LEU A 288 33.60 -19.78 29.72
C LEU A 288 34.51 -21.01 29.55
N PHE A 289 34.73 -21.45 28.31
CA PHE A 289 35.66 -22.54 28.02
C PHE A 289 37.11 -22.14 28.32
N ALA A 290 37.50 -20.90 28.02
CA ALA A 290 38.82 -20.40 28.37
C ALA A 290 39.02 -20.35 29.90
N LEU A 291 38.03 -19.89 30.66
CA LEU A 291 38.07 -19.86 32.12
C LEU A 291 38.14 -21.26 32.73
N THR A 292 37.32 -22.20 32.26
CA THR A 292 37.37 -23.60 32.74
C THR A 292 38.71 -24.26 32.42
N ALA A 293 39.31 -24.03 31.25
CA ALA A 293 40.65 -24.50 30.91
C ALA A 293 41.72 -23.97 31.88
N VAL A 294 41.66 -22.67 32.22
CA VAL A 294 42.57 -22.05 33.21
C VAL A 294 42.37 -22.65 34.61
N MET A 295 41.12 -22.87 35.02
CA MET A 295 40.80 -23.45 36.33
C MET A 295 41.29 -24.90 36.45
N VAL A 296 41.12 -25.72 35.40
CA VAL A 296 41.62 -27.11 35.38
C VAL A 296 43.15 -27.12 35.45
N ARG A 297 43.83 -26.30 34.65
CA ARG A 297 45.30 -26.21 34.67
C ARG A 297 45.83 -25.84 36.06
N ARG A 298 45.20 -24.88 36.74
CA ARG A 298 45.59 -24.47 38.11
C ARG A 298 45.39 -25.55 39.17
N ARG A 299 44.51 -26.52 38.95
CA ARG A 299 44.28 -27.62 39.90
C ARG A 299 45.30 -28.75 39.78
N HIS A 300 45.96 -28.86 38.63
CA HIS A 300 46.98 -29.89 38.35
C HIS A 300 48.43 -29.39 38.55
N SER A 301 48.63 -28.11 38.86
CA SER A 301 49.93 -27.50 39.17
C SER A 301 50.10 -27.38 40.68
#